data_AF-A0A940R4X0-F1
#
_entry.id   AF-A0A940R4X0-F1
#
_cell.length_a   1.000
_cell.length_b   1.000
_cell.length_c   1.000
_cell.angle_alpha   90.00
_cell.angle_beta   90.00
_cell.angle_gamma   90.00
#
_symmetry.space_group_name_H-M   'P 1'
#
loop_
_entity.id
_entity.type
_entity.pdbx_description
1 polymer ?
#
loop_
_entity_poly.entity_id
_entity_poly.type
_entity_poly.pdbx_seq_one_letter_code
_entity_poly.pdbx_strand_id
1 'polypeptide(L)'
;MTSSVSATGAAPPNRPASTETVATASSGASAAILLEEGRTLALKQDFAAAAKVLQAALERFPDDIEVPLALASVRWQLGDRAVAQALLEGVLERQPGHVGAAFTLVRLHAERDEWPAAEAVFRALFRDHPQPADLALRAAKMLADWNRKPAAAEICEAAIAAGAEDAMLHLYAAALQGQLGDFERSRRHYLFALDHDRRTLDYGAAYGLASISRYADPAHPDLARFAALLEQPDLNARARASLLFALGKIHDDLGDYAQAAARLREANGLVDRQNWSRKNWRRLVDARLGAKPLPPRAPAEDECVPIFIVGAPRSGTTLAAELLGRSSQIRNRGELDWLPHYAEQIAVAGKPTPESLERVAQAYLGKLRQEEGEVRWFVDKQPLNFLHVDLIRALFPQAWIVHCRRSSRDTALSIWTQHFGSTEYRFAYDFDDIAAVLQGCSRLMAKAKQDAGARVLEVRYEELVRRPQAVVDALADAIGVPCFDCGTPEERRHAIGTASVWQARQPVYTRAIGRWRAYAEFVPELMKFADD
;
A
#
# COMPACT_ATOMS: atom_id res chain seq x y z
N MET A 1 23.35 50.14 61.78
CA MET A 1 24.65 49.50 62.08
C MET A 1 25.20 48.94 60.78
N THR A 2 26.53 48.97 60.58
CA THR A 2 27.38 48.16 59.65
C THR A 2 26.72 47.58 58.37
N SER A 3 27.09 48.04 57.18
CA SER A 3 28.24 47.56 56.37
C SER A 3 28.15 46.07 56.02
N SER A 4 27.93 45.63 54.77
CA SER A 4 28.62 45.89 53.48
C SER A 4 29.82 44.97 53.20
N VAL A 5 29.85 44.36 52.01
CA VAL A 5 31.00 44.10 51.08
C VAL A 5 30.64 42.99 50.08
N SER A 6 31.12 43.13 48.84
CA SER A 6 31.07 42.11 47.77
C SER A 6 32.44 41.46 47.57
N ALA A 7 32.48 40.26 46.96
CA ALA A 7 33.74 39.64 46.53
C ALA A 7 33.56 38.86 45.21
N THR A 8 34.55 38.96 44.34
CA THR A 8 34.60 38.35 42.99
C THR A 8 35.89 37.58 42.77
N GLY A 9 35.85 36.52 41.96
CA GLY A 9 37.02 35.85 41.38
C GLY A 9 36.84 34.33 41.24
N ALA A 10 37.69 33.58 40.54
CA ALA A 10 38.64 33.90 39.46
C ALA A 10 39.18 32.56 38.89
N ALA A 11 39.71 32.55 37.66
CA ALA A 11 40.36 31.41 36.98
C ALA A 11 41.83 31.78 36.63
N PRO A 12 42.72 30.92 36.06
CA PRO A 12 42.58 29.53 35.55
C PRO A 12 43.27 28.50 36.50
N PRO A 13 44.38 27.74 36.23
CA PRO A 13 45.35 27.69 35.12
C PRO A 13 45.07 26.56 34.08
N ASN A 14 46.11 25.94 33.47
CA ASN A 14 46.01 25.06 32.29
C ASN A 14 47.14 23.99 32.23
N ARG A 15 46.83 22.77 31.74
CA ARG A 15 47.76 21.69 31.30
C ARG A 15 48.60 21.00 32.42
N PRO A 16 49.27 19.84 32.19
CA PRO A 16 49.73 19.22 30.92
C PRO A 16 48.94 17.99 30.44
N ALA A 17 49.36 17.44 29.29
CA ALA A 17 48.91 16.16 28.77
C ALA A 17 49.67 14.98 29.40
N SER A 18 49.04 13.81 29.44
CA SER A 18 49.65 12.54 29.85
C SER A 18 49.60 11.55 28.68
N THR A 19 50.73 10.91 28.42
CA THR A 19 50.94 9.90 27.37
C THR A 19 50.14 8.62 27.61
N GLU A 20 49.74 7.99 26.49
CA GLU A 20 49.68 6.54 26.26
C GLU A 20 49.25 5.61 27.41
N THR A 21 48.11 4.94 27.23
CA THR A 21 47.82 3.67 27.89
C THR A 21 47.18 2.71 26.89
N VAL A 22 47.97 2.28 25.91
CA VAL A 22 47.60 1.23 24.95
C VAL A 22 48.11 -0.11 25.47
N ALA A 23 47.22 -1.12 25.45
CA ALA A 23 47.43 -2.49 25.94
C ALA A 23 47.61 -2.58 27.49
N THR A 24 47.06 -3.55 28.21
CA THR A 24 46.75 -4.96 27.87
C THR A 24 45.52 -5.49 28.63
N ALA A 25 44.32 -5.50 28.01
CA ALA A 25 43.09 -5.96 28.69
C ALA A 25 42.10 -6.72 27.77
N SER A 26 42.58 -7.64 26.92
CA SER A 26 41.68 -8.45 26.05
C SER A 26 42.16 -9.88 25.78
N SER A 27 43.15 -10.41 26.50
CA SER A 27 43.60 -11.80 26.31
C SER A 27 42.55 -12.86 26.69
N GLY A 28 41.57 -12.51 27.54
CA GLY A 28 40.54 -13.44 28.06
C GLY A 28 39.08 -13.08 27.79
N ALA A 29 38.77 -12.07 26.97
CA ALA A 29 37.39 -11.72 26.66
C ALA A 29 36.71 -12.82 25.81
N SER A 30 35.48 -13.20 26.17
CA SER A 30 34.64 -14.14 25.40
C SER A 30 33.92 -13.42 24.26
N ALA A 31 33.39 -14.19 23.30
CA ALA A 31 32.60 -13.65 22.18
C ALA A 31 31.46 -12.74 22.67
N ALA A 32 30.71 -13.17 23.69
CA ALA A 32 29.63 -12.41 24.31
C ALA A 32 30.07 -11.04 24.88
N ILE A 33 31.29 -10.93 25.43
CA ILE A 33 31.81 -9.65 25.97
C ILE A 33 32.12 -8.68 24.82
N LEU A 34 32.81 -9.13 23.79
CA LEU A 34 33.15 -8.29 22.62
C LEU A 34 31.90 -7.94 21.79
N LEU A 35 30.93 -8.85 21.73
CA LEU A 35 29.61 -8.63 21.13
C LEU A 35 28.86 -7.51 21.85
N GLU A 36 28.80 -7.54 23.18
CA GLU A 36 28.10 -6.53 23.98
C GLU A 36 28.84 -5.19 24.01
N GLU A 37 30.17 -5.19 23.99
CA GLU A 37 30.98 -3.99 23.77
C GLU A 37 30.69 -3.36 22.40
N GLY A 38 30.68 -4.17 21.33
CA GLY A 38 30.34 -3.72 19.98
C GLY A 38 28.91 -3.19 19.86
N ARG A 39 27.93 -3.86 20.48
CA ARG A 39 26.54 -3.41 20.58
C ARG A 39 26.43 -2.09 21.35
N THR A 40 27.14 -1.96 22.47
CA THR A 40 27.21 -0.74 23.28
C THR A 40 27.82 0.44 22.51
N LEU A 41 28.85 0.21 21.69
CA LEU A 41 29.44 1.24 20.83
C LEU A 41 28.49 1.65 19.70
N ALA A 42 27.79 0.69 19.07
CA ALA A 42 26.78 0.96 18.05
C ALA A 42 25.57 1.75 18.61
N LEU A 43 25.12 1.46 19.83
CA LEU A 43 24.08 2.22 20.53
C LEU A 43 24.51 3.67 20.84
N LYS A 44 25.82 3.92 21.00
CA LYS A 44 26.42 5.26 21.14
C LYS A 44 26.70 5.94 19.79
N GLN A 45 26.29 5.31 18.67
CA GLN A 45 26.58 5.73 17.28
C GLN A 45 28.07 5.75 16.91
N ASP A 46 28.96 5.18 17.72
CA ASP A 46 30.36 4.95 17.35
C ASP A 46 30.48 3.65 16.53
N PHE A 47 29.94 3.72 15.31
CA PHE A 47 29.95 2.59 14.38
C PHE A 47 31.36 2.20 13.95
N ALA A 48 32.33 3.13 13.97
CA ALA A 48 33.72 2.85 13.62
C ALA A 48 34.43 2.00 14.69
N ALA A 49 34.28 2.36 15.98
CA ALA A 49 34.79 1.55 17.07
C ALA A 49 34.03 0.21 17.17
N ALA A 50 32.70 0.23 17.03
CA ALA A 50 31.87 -0.98 17.03
C ALA A 50 32.32 -1.98 15.94
N ALA A 51 32.54 -1.51 14.71
CA ALA A 51 33.03 -2.35 13.62
C ALA A 51 34.39 -2.95 13.93
N LYS A 52 35.31 -2.19 14.54
CA LYS A 52 36.65 -2.68 14.93
C LYS A 52 36.58 -3.77 16.00
N VAL A 53 35.75 -3.59 17.03
CA VAL A 53 35.58 -4.58 18.11
C VAL A 53 34.92 -5.86 17.56
N LEU A 54 33.86 -5.74 16.78
CA LEU A 54 33.13 -6.87 16.21
C LEU A 54 33.92 -7.62 15.12
N GLN A 55 34.78 -6.91 14.36
CA GLN A 55 35.75 -7.52 13.43
C GLN A 55 36.77 -8.39 14.18
N ALA A 56 37.39 -7.85 15.24
CA ALA A 56 38.33 -8.61 16.08
C ALA A 56 37.66 -9.77 16.83
N ALA A 57 36.38 -9.64 17.17
CA ALA A 57 35.58 -10.73 17.72
C ALA A 57 35.36 -11.85 16.68
N LEU A 58 35.06 -11.51 15.42
CA LEU A 58 34.82 -12.49 14.35
C LEU A 58 36.10 -13.26 14.00
N GLU A 59 37.24 -12.57 13.94
CA GLU A 59 38.56 -13.17 13.71
C GLU A 59 38.98 -14.14 14.83
N ARG A 60 38.51 -13.89 16.06
CA ARG A 60 38.82 -14.71 17.24
C ARG A 60 37.81 -15.85 17.48
N PHE A 61 36.56 -15.64 17.08
CA PHE A 61 35.43 -16.54 17.30
C PHE A 61 34.65 -16.77 16.00
N PRO A 62 35.26 -17.36 14.96
CA PRO A 62 34.64 -17.50 13.64
C PRO A 62 33.36 -18.36 13.64
N ASP A 63 33.26 -19.29 14.58
CA ASP A 63 32.09 -20.16 14.76
C ASP A 63 30.88 -19.45 15.42
N ASP A 64 31.08 -18.24 15.96
CA ASP A 64 30.00 -17.44 16.52
C ASP A 64 29.12 -16.85 15.38
N ILE A 65 27.80 -16.89 15.57
CA ILE A 65 26.80 -16.38 14.61
C ILE A 65 26.21 -15.02 15.01
N GLU A 66 26.28 -14.62 16.27
CA GLU A 66 25.76 -13.34 16.76
C GLU A 66 26.72 -12.19 16.46
N VAL A 67 28.03 -12.46 16.50
CA VAL A 67 29.10 -11.54 16.11
C VAL A 67 28.98 -11.07 14.65
N PRO A 68 28.89 -11.93 13.61
CA PRO A 68 28.72 -11.48 12.23
C PRO A 68 27.39 -10.76 12.00
N LEU A 69 26.32 -11.08 12.73
CA LEU A 69 25.04 -10.33 12.66
C LEU A 69 25.15 -8.90 13.20
N ALA A 70 25.80 -8.73 14.35
CA ALA A 70 26.10 -7.41 14.90
C ALA A 70 27.03 -6.63 13.96
N LEU A 71 28.09 -7.27 13.44
CA LEU A 71 29.01 -6.65 12.49
C LEU A 71 28.30 -6.23 11.20
N ALA A 72 27.44 -7.07 10.62
CA ALA A 72 26.66 -6.73 9.42
C ALA A 72 25.76 -5.50 9.66
N SER A 73 25.11 -5.44 10.82
CA SER A 73 24.27 -4.31 11.22
C SER A 73 25.06 -3.00 11.31
N VAL A 74 26.27 -3.05 11.86
CA VAL A 74 27.18 -1.89 11.96
C VAL A 74 27.77 -1.51 10.59
N ARG A 75 28.20 -2.48 9.79
CA ARG A 75 28.70 -2.29 8.42
C ARG A 75 27.66 -1.60 7.54
N TRP A 76 26.39 -1.97 7.67
CA TRP A 76 25.28 -1.31 6.98
C TRP A 76 25.14 0.17 7.38
N GLN A 77 25.26 0.51 8.67
CA GLN A 77 25.26 1.92 9.12
C GLN A 77 26.48 2.71 8.63
N LEU A 78 27.64 2.07 8.46
CA LEU A 78 28.83 2.67 7.85
C LEU A 78 28.72 2.81 6.32
N GLY A 79 27.72 2.20 5.68
CA GLY A 79 27.56 2.17 4.23
C GLY A 79 28.26 1.00 3.52
N ASP A 80 28.97 0.13 4.24
CA ASP A 80 29.68 -1.07 3.77
C ASP A 80 28.68 -2.20 3.37
N ARG A 81 27.68 -1.89 2.53
CA ARG A 81 26.54 -2.78 2.22
C ARG A 81 26.96 -4.14 1.65
N ALA A 82 28.03 -4.20 0.85
CA ALA A 82 28.54 -5.47 0.31
C ALA A 82 29.12 -6.38 1.42
N VAL A 83 29.79 -5.80 2.42
CA VAL A 83 30.32 -6.54 3.58
C VAL A 83 29.17 -6.99 4.48
N ALA A 84 28.19 -6.11 4.72
CA ALA A 84 26.98 -6.47 5.46
C ALA A 84 26.20 -7.61 4.81
N GLN A 85 26.04 -7.58 3.48
CA GLN A 85 25.41 -8.64 2.70
C GLN A 85 26.15 -9.99 2.85
N ALA A 86 27.46 -10.03 2.56
CA ALA A 86 28.25 -11.25 2.63
C ALA A 86 28.30 -11.87 4.04
N LEU A 87 28.30 -11.05 5.09
CA LEU A 87 28.20 -11.52 6.49
C LEU A 87 26.84 -12.17 6.79
N LEU A 88 25.75 -11.66 6.23
CA LEU A 88 24.40 -12.21 6.42
C LEU A 88 24.21 -13.50 5.62
N GLU A 89 24.72 -13.54 4.39
CA GLU A 89 24.76 -14.74 3.55
C GLU A 89 25.55 -15.86 4.25
N GLY A 90 26.77 -15.57 4.75
CA GLY A 90 27.58 -16.52 5.52
C GLY A 90 27.05 -16.90 6.92
N VAL A 91 25.99 -16.25 7.42
CA VAL A 91 25.20 -16.76 8.56
C VAL A 91 24.10 -17.71 8.06
N LEU A 92 23.41 -17.37 6.97
CA LEU A 92 22.37 -18.22 6.39
C LEU A 92 22.91 -19.51 5.77
N GLU A 93 24.12 -19.52 5.20
CA GLU A 93 24.77 -20.76 4.75
C GLU A 93 25.00 -21.75 5.89
N ARG A 94 25.28 -21.25 7.11
CA ARG A 94 25.56 -22.06 8.30
C ARG A 94 24.30 -22.37 9.11
N GLN A 95 23.31 -21.47 9.09
CA GLN A 95 22.01 -21.62 9.73
C GLN A 95 20.89 -21.06 8.85
N PRO A 96 20.40 -21.82 7.84
CA PRO A 96 19.40 -21.35 6.89
C PRO A 96 18.07 -20.88 7.53
N GLY A 97 17.69 -21.46 8.68
CA GLY A 97 16.53 -21.05 9.46
C GLY A 97 16.70 -19.76 10.29
N HIS A 98 17.83 -19.04 10.18
CA HIS A 98 18.15 -17.93 11.07
C HIS A 98 17.37 -16.63 10.74
N VAL A 99 16.19 -16.51 11.33
CA VAL A 99 15.26 -15.36 11.24
C VAL A 99 15.95 -13.99 11.24
N GLY A 100 16.86 -13.73 12.20
CA GLY A 100 17.55 -12.44 12.32
C GLY A 100 18.39 -12.06 11.09
N ALA A 101 19.13 -13.01 10.52
CA ALA A 101 19.91 -12.84 9.31
C ALA A 101 18.99 -12.56 8.11
N ALA A 102 17.98 -13.43 7.92
CA ALA A 102 17.04 -13.34 6.82
C ALA A 102 16.27 -12.01 6.79
N PHE A 103 15.66 -11.58 7.91
CA PHE A 103 14.95 -10.29 7.98
C PHE A 103 15.87 -9.08 7.75
N THR A 104 17.16 -9.19 8.07
CA THR A 104 18.15 -8.12 7.84
C THR A 104 18.57 -8.08 6.37
N LEU A 105 18.87 -9.24 5.77
CA LEU A 105 19.26 -9.38 4.37
C LEU A 105 18.12 -8.96 3.42
N VAL A 106 16.88 -9.36 3.72
CA VAL A 106 15.69 -8.94 2.97
C VAL A 106 15.52 -7.41 2.98
N ARG A 107 15.78 -6.75 4.11
CA ARG A 107 15.76 -5.28 4.16
C ARG A 107 16.92 -4.63 3.41
N LEU A 108 18.10 -5.25 3.38
CA LEU A 108 19.25 -4.76 2.61
C LEU A 108 19.00 -4.85 1.10
N HIS A 109 18.39 -5.95 0.62
CA HIS A 109 17.91 -6.06 -0.76
C HIS A 109 16.79 -5.05 -1.05
N ALA A 110 15.82 -4.87 -0.14
CA ALA A 110 14.74 -3.89 -0.30
C ALA A 110 15.24 -2.43 -0.35
N GLU A 111 16.31 -2.05 0.36
CA GLU A 111 16.97 -0.73 0.19
C GLU A 111 17.55 -0.51 -1.20
N ARG A 112 17.89 -1.60 -1.90
CA ARG A 112 18.45 -1.61 -3.27
C ARG A 112 17.38 -1.92 -4.32
N ASP A 113 16.11 -2.05 -3.89
CA ASP A 113 14.98 -2.54 -4.67
C ASP A 113 15.24 -3.91 -5.38
N GLU A 114 16.10 -4.77 -4.78
CA GLU A 114 16.49 -6.10 -5.29
C GLU A 114 15.42 -7.16 -4.97
N TRP A 115 14.19 -6.88 -5.39
CA TRP A 115 12.99 -7.61 -4.96
C TRP A 115 12.99 -9.13 -5.20
N PRO A 116 13.58 -9.69 -6.28
CA PRO A 116 13.69 -11.14 -6.45
C PRO A 116 14.56 -11.80 -5.37
N ALA A 117 15.67 -11.17 -4.97
CA ALA A 117 16.55 -11.67 -3.91
C ALA A 117 15.88 -11.57 -2.53
N ALA A 118 15.22 -10.44 -2.26
CA ALA A 118 14.39 -10.27 -1.05
C ALA A 118 13.28 -11.34 -0.93
N GLU A 119 12.58 -11.69 -2.02
CA GLU A 119 11.62 -12.80 -1.98
C GLU A 119 12.30 -14.17 -1.83
N ALA A 120 13.44 -14.40 -2.48
CA ALA A 120 14.14 -15.69 -2.40
C ALA A 120 14.57 -16.05 -0.97
N VAL A 121 15.12 -15.09 -0.22
CA VAL A 121 15.54 -15.27 1.18
C VAL A 121 14.36 -15.63 2.09
N PHE A 122 13.20 -14.96 1.93
CA PHE A 122 11.99 -15.34 2.68
C PHE A 122 11.34 -16.63 2.19
N ARG A 123 11.34 -16.92 0.88
CA ARG A 123 10.85 -18.21 0.34
C ARG A 123 11.61 -19.37 0.97
N ALA A 124 12.95 -19.29 1.04
CA ALA A 124 13.77 -20.30 1.72
C ALA A 124 13.44 -20.40 3.22
N LEU A 125 13.47 -19.26 3.94
CA LEU A 125 13.24 -19.22 5.39
C LEU A 125 11.92 -19.90 5.80
N PHE A 126 10.81 -19.65 5.10
CA PHE A 126 9.48 -20.12 5.50
C PHE A 126 9.01 -21.41 4.82
N ARG A 127 9.63 -21.81 3.69
CA ARG A 127 9.32 -23.10 3.03
C ARG A 127 10.09 -24.25 3.68
N ASP A 128 11.38 -24.03 3.94
CA ASP A 128 12.30 -25.11 4.30
C ASP A 128 12.51 -25.21 5.83
N HIS A 129 12.12 -24.17 6.58
CA HIS A 129 12.20 -24.11 8.04
C HIS A 129 10.90 -23.56 8.65
N PRO A 130 9.98 -24.42 9.15
CA PRO A 130 8.73 -23.97 9.77
C PRO A 130 8.95 -22.94 10.89
N GLN A 131 8.38 -21.74 10.70
CA GLN A 131 8.48 -20.62 11.65
C GLN A 131 7.15 -20.40 12.40
N PRO A 132 7.20 -19.82 13.60
CA PRO A 132 6.03 -19.23 14.28
C PRO A 132 5.16 -18.35 13.36
N ALA A 133 3.84 -18.46 13.54
CA ALA A 133 2.84 -17.84 12.67
C ALA A 133 2.91 -16.29 12.67
N ASP A 134 3.33 -15.68 13.78
CA ASP A 134 3.54 -14.24 13.90
C ASP A 134 4.71 -13.74 13.05
N LEU A 135 5.78 -14.54 12.92
CA LEU A 135 6.91 -14.24 12.03
C LEU A 135 6.50 -14.35 10.56
N ALA A 136 5.71 -15.37 10.20
CA ALA A 136 5.15 -15.51 8.85
C ALA A 136 4.23 -14.33 8.51
N LEU A 137 3.35 -13.94 9.43
CA LEU A 137 2.47 -12.78 9.29
C LEU A 137 3.28 -11.46 9.19
N ARG A 138 4.40 -11.34 9.92
CA ARG A 138 5.29 -10.17 9.84
C ARG A 138 6.02 -10.09 8.49
N ALA A 139 6.54 -11.21 7.99
CA ALA A 139 7.20 -11.28 6.69
C ALA A 139 6.23 -11.01 5.54
N ALA A 140 5.05 -11.62 5.57
CA ALA A 140 3.99 -11.39 4.58
C ALA A 140 3.53 -9.92 4.54
N LYS A 141 3.35 -9.28 5.71
CA LYS A 141 3.06 -7.84 5.79
C LYS A 141 4.14 -7.00 5.12
N MET A 142 5.41 -7.20 5.49
CA MET A 142 6.52 -6.42 4.94
C MET A 142 6.65 -6.58 3.41
N LEU A 143 6.43 -7.79 2.87
CA LEU A 143 6.37 -8.02 1.42
C LEU A 143 5.18 -7.33 0.76
N ALA A 144 3.98 -7.37 1.37
CA ALA A 144 2.77 -6.77 0.83
C ALA A 144 2.78 -5.23 0.87
N ASP A 145 3.39 -4.64 1.89
CA ASP A 145 3.66 -3.20 2.01
C ASP A 145 4.62 -2.74 0.89
N TRP A 146 5.58 -3.58 0.49
CA TRP A 146 6.41 -3.39 -0.71
C TRP A 146 5.74 -3.88 -2.02
N ASN A 147 4.40 -4.02 -2.03
CA ASN A 147 3.58 -4.48 -3.16
C ASN A 147 3.89 -5.90 -3.70
N ARG A 148 4.81 -6.67 -3.09
CA ARG A 148 5.15 -8.07 -3.45
C ARG A 148 4.12 -9.08 -2.90
N LYS A 149 2.84 -8.80 -3.19
CA LYS A 149 1.66 -9.55 -2.73
C LYS A 149 1.66 -11.06 -3.11
N PRO A 150 2.20 -11.51 -4.27
CA PRO A 150 2.31 -12.94 -4.57
C PRO A 150 3.19 -13.70 -3.56
N ALA A 151 4.42 -13.25 -3.30
CA ALA A 151 5.25 -13.89 -2.29
C ALA A 151 4.71 -13.71 -0.87
N ALA A 152 4.10 -12.55 -0.55
CA ALA A 152 3.41 -12.38 0.73
C ALA A 152 2.37 -13.49 0.96
N ALA A 153 1.63 -13.88 -0.09
CA ALA A 153 0.72 -15.01 -0.02
C ALA A 153 1.47 -16.34 0.11
N GLU A 154 2.52 -16.60 -0.68
CA GLU A 154 3.35 -17.81 -0.55
C GLU A 154 3.87 -18.03 0.88
N ILE A 155 4.31 -16.96 1.58
CA ILE A 155 4.76 -17.05 2.98
C ILE A 155 3.62 -17.47 3.91
N CYS A 156 2.42 -16.89 3.74
CA CYS A 156 1.24 -17.31 4.51
C CYS A 156 0.84 -18.75 4.22
N GLU A 157 0.79 -19.15 2.95
CA GLU A 157 0.43 -20.50 2.52
C GLU A 157 1.42 -21.55 3.04
N ALA A 158 2.73 -21.27 2.99
CA ALA A 158 3.77 -22.17 3.50
C ALA A 158 3.64 -22.39 5.00
N ALA A 159 3.44 -21.32 5.78
CA ALA A 159 3.25 -21.43 7.23
C ALA A 159 1.95 -22.17 7.59
N ILE A 160 0.84 -21.90 6.89
CA ILE A 160 -0.44 -22.62 7.10
C ILE A 160 -0.31 -24.10 6.71
N ALA A 161 0.37 -24.43 5.61
CA ALA A 161 0.65 -25.81 5.21
C ALA A 161 1.58 -26.55 6.19
N ALA A 162 2.45 -25.82 6.90
CA ALA A 162 3.27 -26.34 7.99
C ALA A 162 2.53 -26.46 9.34
N GLY A 163 1.22 -26.17 9.40
CA GLY A 163 0.39 -26.32 10.59
C GLY A 163 0.12 -25.03 11.38
N ALA A 164 0.30 -23.84 10.80
CA ALA A 164 -0.04 -22.59 11.48
C ALA A 164 -1.57 -22.35 11.54
N GLU A 165 -2.15 -22.52 12.73
CA GLU A 165 -3.57 -22.30 13.03
C GLU A 165 -3.91 -20.87 13.50
N ASP A 166 -2.99 -19.90 13.37
CA ASP A 166 -3.25 -18.53 13.81
C ASP A 166 -4.31 -17.83 12.93
N ALA A 167 -5.42 -17.42 13.56
CA ALA A 167 -6.55 -16.82 12.88
C ALA A 167 -6.23 -15.47 12.20
N MET A 168 -5.20 -14.74 12.68
CA MET A 168 -4.78 -13.47 12.07
C MET A 168 -3.88 -13.69 10.84
N LEU A 169 -3.08 -14.76 10.82
CA LEU A 169 -2.37 -15.25 9.63
C LEU A 169 -3.37 -15.71 8.56
N HIS A 170 -4.38 -16.50 8.93
CA HIS A 170 -5.45 -16.89 8.01
C HIS A 170 -6.23 -15.67 7.50
N LEU A 171 -6.58 -14.71 8.35
CA LEU A 171 -7.25 -13.48 7.91
C LEU A 171 -6.41 -12.69 6.88
N TYR A 172 -5.09 -12.64 7.07
CA TYR A 172 -4.18 -11.96 6.16
C TYR A 172 -4.02 -12.72 4.83
N ALA A 173 -3.87 -14.05 4.90
CA ALA A 173 -3.89 -14.93 3.73
C ALA A 173 -5.18 -14.76 2.93
N ALA A 174 -6.33 -14.72 3.62
CA ALA A 174 -7.64 -14.52 3.00
C ALA A 174 -7.69 -13.23 2.17
N ALA A 175 -7.21 -12.12 2.73
CA ALA A 175 -7.17 -10.83 2.04
C ALA A 175 -6.23 -10.85 0.83
N LEU A 176 -5.04 -11.46 0.96
CA LEU A 176 -4.07 -11.60 -0.15
C LEU A 176 -4.61 -12.47 -1.29
N GLN A 177 -5.18 -13.64 -0.98
CA GLN A 177 -5.76 -14.53 -1.99
C GLN A 177 -6.95 -13.89 -2.70
N GLY A 178 -7.75 -13.09 -1.99
CA GLY A 178 -8.81 -12.26 -2.60
C GLY A 178 -8.25 -11.27 -3.63
N GLN A 179 -7.15 -10.57 -3.30
CA GLN A 179 -6.47 -9.65 -4.22
C GLN A 179 -5.87 -10.38 -5.44
N LEU A 180 -5.30 -11.58 -5.24
CA LEU A 180 -4.77 -12.43 -6.31
C LEU A 180 -5.87 -13.07 -7.18
N GLY A 181 -7.08 -13.23 -6.64
CA GLY A 181 -8.25 -13.76 -7.33
C GLY A 181 -8.56 -15.24 -7.07
N ASP A 182 -7.85 -15.90 -6.14
CA ASP A 182 -8.22 -17.22 -5.64
C ASP A 182 -9.31 -17.04 -4.56
N PHE A 183 -10.52 -16.76 -5.03
CA PHE A 183 -11.67 -16.46 -4.16
C PHE A 183 -12.11 -17.67 -3.33
N GLU A 184 -11.94 -18.90 -3.84
CA GLU A 184 -12.23 -20.12 -3.09
C GLU A 184 -11.27 -20.30 -1.92
N ARG A 185 -9.96 -20.13 -2.14
CA ARG A 185 -8.98 -20.17 -1.06
C ARG A 185 -9.19 -19.01 -0.08
N SER A 186 -9.42 -17.80 -0.59
CA SER A 186 -9.77 -16.61 0.21
C SER A 186 -10.96 -16.88 1.13
N ARG A 187 -12.04 -17.49 0.61
CA ARG A 187 -13.21 -17.91 1.39
C ARG A 187 -12.87 -18.90 2.50
N ARG A 188 -12.06 -19.92 2.24
CA ARG A 188 -11.65 -20.91 3.25
C ARG A 188 -10.91 -20.26 4.43
N HIS A 189 -9.95 -19.37 4.16
CA HIS A 189 -9.20 -18.70 5.23
C HIS A 189 -10.03 -17.65 5.98
N TYR A 190 -10.95 -16.94 5.32
CA TYR A 190 -11.90 -16.05 6.02
C TYR A 190 -12.83 -16.83 6.96
N LEU A 191 -13.35 -17.98 6.53
CA LEU A 191 -14.19 -18.84 7.38
C LEU A 191 -13.38 -19.37 8.58
N PHE A 192 -12.18 -19.90 8.34
CA PHE A 192 -11.27 -20.33 9.40
C PHE A 192 -11.01 -19.21 10.42
N ALA A 193 -10.64 -18.02 9.96
CA ALA A 193 -10.37 -16.85 10.80
C ALA A 193 -11.58 -16.48 11.69
N LEU A 194 -12.79 -16.48 11.11
CA LEU A 194 -14.04 -16.20 11.82
C LEU A 194 -14.42 -17.28 12.85
N ASP A 195 -14.10 -18.54 12.58
CA ASP A 195 -14.43 -19.67 13.45
C ASP A 195 -13.42 -19.88 14.60
N HIS A 196 -12.18 -19.40 14.47
CA HIS A 196 -11.11 -19.58 15.47
C HIS A 196 -10.85 -18.36 16.35
N ASP A 197 -11.03 -17.12 15.88
CA ASP A 197 -10.85 -15.93 16.70
C ASP A 197 -11.85 -14.80 16.38
N ARG A 198 -12.67 -14.46 17.38
CA ARG A 198 -13.66 -13.38 17.33
C ARG A 198 -13.06 -12.01 17.03
N ARG A 199 -11.79 -11.77 17.41
CA ARG A 199 -11.07 -10.51 17.16
C ARG A 199 -10.91 -10.22 15.67
N THR A 200 -10.97 -11.24 14.80
CA THR A 200 -10.90 -11.05 13.34
C THR A 200 -12.04 -10.19 12.78
N LEU A 201 -13.17 -10.08 13.49
CA LEU A 201 -14.25 -9.14 13.18
C LEU A 201 -13.79 -7.68 13.22
N ASP A 202 -12.95 -7.31 14.19
CA ASP A 202 -12.35 -5.97 14.33
C ASP A 202 -11.50 -5.62 13.11
N TYR A 203 -10.83 -6.62 12.55
CA TYR A 203 -9.99 -6.51 11.37
C TYR A 203 -10.77 -6.69 10.05
N GLY A 204 -12.10 -6.76 10.11
CA GLY A 204 -12.99 -6.67 8.96
C GLY A 204 -13.37 -8.00 8.31
N ALA A 205 -13.10 -9.14 8.94
CA ALA A 205 -13.25 -10.48 8.35
C ALA A 205 -14.61 -10.75 7.70
N ALA A 206 -15.72 -10.34 8.34
CA ALA A 206 -17.07 -10.54 7.81
C ALA A 206 -17.30 -9.80 6.48
N TYR A 207 -16.91 -8.52 6.40
CA TYR A 207 -17.00 -7.76 5.15
C TYR A 207 -16.04 -8.30 4.08
N GLY A 208 -14.82 -8.70 4.47
CA GLY A 208 -13.84 -9.32 3.56
C GLY A 208 -14.44 -10.54 2.86
N LEU A 209 -14.97 -11.47 3.65
CA LEU A 209 -15.68 -12.66 3.16
C LEU A 209 -16.88 -12.31 2.26
N ALA A 210 -17.69 -11.32 2.64
CA ALA A 210 -18.83 -10.90 1.82
C ALA A 210 -18.41 -10.26 0.48
N SER A 211 -17.26 -9.58 0.43
CA SER A 211 -16.79 -8.81 -0.73
C SER A 211 -16.21 -9.65 -1.87
N ILE A 212 -15.74 -10.87 -1.58
CA ILE A 212 -15.08 -11.80 -2.53
C ILE A 212 -16.04 -12.73 -3.28
N SER A 213 -17.34 -12.46 -3.26
CA SER A 213 -18.37 -13.35 -3.82
C SER A 213 -19.55 -12.56 -4.37
N ARG A 214 -20.54 -13.24 -4.95
CA ARG A 214 -21.88 -12.70 -5.20
C ARG A 214 -22.93 -13.65 -4.66
N TYR A 215 -23.84 -13.14 -3.84
CA TYR A 215 -24.93 -13.91 -3.27
C TYR A 215 -26.10 -13.99 -4.26
N ALA A 216 -26.71 -15.16 -4.37
CA ALA A 216 -27.88 -15.43 -5.21
C ALA A 216 -28.89 -16.38 -4.53
N ASP A 217 -28.53 -16.93 -3.36
CA ASP A 217 -29.33 -17.81 -2.53
C ASP A 217 -29.68 -17.09 -1.21
N PRO A 218 -30.96 -16.86 -0.90
CA PRO A 218 -31.36 -16.27 0.38
C PRO A 218 -31.18 -17.21 1.58
N ALA A 219 -30.93 -18.51 1.37
CA ALA A 219 -30.60 -19.47 2.42
C ALA A 219 -29.08 -19.59 2.68
N HIS A 220 -28.24 -18.80 1.99
CA HIS A 220 -26.79 -18.95 2.06
C HIS A 220 -26.24 -18.78 3.50
N PRO A 221 -25.40 -19.70 4.01
CA PRO A 221 -25.06 -19.79 5.43
C PRO A 221 -24.38 -18.53 6.01
N ASP A 222 -23.66 -17.76 5.19
CA ASP A 222 -23.07 -16.49 5.61
C ASP A 222 -24.10 -15.48 6.15
N LEU A 223 -25.33 -15.47 5.61
CA LEU A 223 -26.39 -14.56 6.05
C LEU A 223 -26.80 -14.86 7.50
N ALA A 224 -27.08 -16.14 7.78
CA ALA A 224 -27.40 -16.62 9.13
C ALA A 224 -26.21 -16.45 10.09
N ARG A 225 -24.98 -16.73 9.63
CA ARG A 225 -23.73 -16.55 10.40
C ARG A 225 -23.53 -15.09 10.81
N PHE A 226 -23.62 -14.13 9.87
CA PHE A 226 -23.41 -12.71 10.18
C PHE A 226 -24.56 -12.12 11.01
N ALA A 227 -25.80 -12.58 10.83
CA ALA A 227 -26.90 -12.20 11.70
C ALA A 227 -26.68 -12.69 13.15
N ALA A 228 -26.35 -13.97 13.35
CA ALA A 228 -26.09 -14.54 14.67
C ALA A 228 -24.84 -13.96 15.37
N LEU A 229 -23.87 -13.45 14.59
CA LEU A 229 -22.74 -12.70 15.12
C LEU A 229 -23.13 -11.27 15.53
N LEU A 230 -24.03 -10.61 14.80
CA LEU A 230 -24.45 -9.23 15.06
C LEU A 230 -25.23 -9.05 16.36
N GLU A 231 -26.02 -10.04 16.77
CA GLU A 231 -26.83 -10.02 18.01
C GLU A 231 -25.99 -10.15 19.31
N GLN A 232 -24.66 -10.09 19.23
CA GLN A 232 -23.76 -10.34 20.36
C GLN A 232 -23.41 -9.03 21.08
N PRO A 233 -23.53 -8.96 22.42
CA PRO A 233 -23.53 -7.69 23.16
C PRO A 233 -22.17 -6.97 23.14
N ASP A 234 -21.06 -7.72 23.13
CA ASP A 234 -19.71 -7.19 23.32
C ASP A 234 -19.01 -6.75 22.02
N LEU A 235 -19.77 -6.54 20.93
CA LEU A 235 -19.21 -6.04 19.67
C LEU A 235 -18.83 -4.56 19.76
N ASN A 236 -17.56 -4.24 19.55
CA ASN A 236 -17.15 -2.86 19.30
C ASN A 236 -17.69 -2.34 17.95
N ALA A 237 -17.70 -1.02 17.78
CA ALA A 237 -18.26 -0.35 16.60
C ALA A 237 -17.64 -0.82 15.26
N ARG A 238 -16.38 -1.25 15.25
CA ARG A 238 -15.65 -1.67 14.04
C ARG A 238 -16.06 -3.08 13.60
N ALA A 239 -16.16 -4.02 14.55
CA ALA A 239 -16.74 -5.34 14.32
C ALA A 239 -18.21 -5.26 13.88
N ARG A 240 -19.01 -4.45 14.58
CA ARG A 240 -20.42 -4.22 14.23
C ARG A 240 -20.59 -3.61 12.83
N ALA A 241 -19.80 -2.58 12.49
CA ALA A 241 -19.81 -2.00 11.14
C ALA A 241 -19.43 -3.04 10.07
N SER A 242 -18.40 -3.87 10.32
CA SER A 242 -18.00 -4.95 9.39
C SER A 242 -19.16 -5.92 9.10
N LEU A 243 -19.85 -6.39 10.14
CA LEU A 243 -21.01 -7.28 10.01
C LEU A 243 -22.18 -6.61 9.28
N LEU A 244 -22.47 -5.35 9.57
CA LEU A 244 -23.56 -4.60 8.93
C LEU A 244 -23.28 -4.28 7.46
N PHE A 245 -22.04 -3.96 7.08
CA PHE A 245 -21.64 -3.86 5.67
C PHE A 245 -21.72 -5.22 4.96
N ALA A 246 -21.35 -6.32 5.62
CA ALA A 246 -21.47 -7.67 5.06
C ALA A 246 -22.94 -8.04 4.78
N LEU A 247 -23.82 -7.87 5.77
CA LEU A 247 -25.27 -8.08 5.63
C LEU A 247 -25.89 -7.15 4.58
N GLY A 248 -25.56 -5.86 4.62
CA GLY A 248 -26.05 -4.88 3.64
C GLY A 248 -25.65 -5.23 2.20
N LYS A 249 -24.46 -5.79 2.01
CA LYS A 249 -23.99 -6.30 0.72
C LYS A 249 -24.70 -7.59 0.30
N ILE A 250 -25.00 -8.52 1.22
CA ILE A 250 -25.78 -9.73 0.91
C ILE A 250 -27.19 -9.34 0.42
N HIS A 251 -27.89 -8.46 1.14
CA HIS A 251 -29.22 -7.99 0.75
C HIS A 251 -29.20 -7.24 -0.61
N ASP A 252 -28.19 -6.42 -0.90
CA ASP A 252 -28.01 -5.77 -2.20
C ASP A 252 -27.88 -6.76 -3.37
N ASP A 253 -27.09 -7.82 -3.17
CA ASP A 253 -26.86 -8.87 -4.16
C ASP A 253 -28.14 -9.67 -4.49
N LEU A 254 -28.97 -9.93 -3.46
CA LEU A 254 -30.26 -10.61 -3.53
C LEU A 254 -31.40 -9.73 -4.07
N GLY A 255 -31.26 -8.40 -4.00
CA GLY A 255 -32.29 -7.43 -4.43
C GLY A 255 -33.16 -6.84 -3.31
N ASP A 256 -32.85 -7.14 -2.04
CA ASP A 256 -33.53 -6.65 -0.85
C ASP A 256 -33.14 -5.20 -0.51
N TYR A 257 -33.32 -4.26 -1.44
CA TYR A 257 -32.74 -2.92 -1.36
C TYR A 257 -33.16 -2.11 -0.11
N ALA A 258 -34.36 -2.37 0.44
CA ALA A 258 -34.79 -1.79 1.71
C ALA A 258 -33.95 -2.30 2.91
N GLN A 259 -33.72 -3.61 3.00
CA GLN A 259 -32.88 -4.20 4.05
C GLN A 259 -31.42 -3.79 3.87
N ALA A 260 -30.93 -3.78 2.62
CA ALA A 260 -29.59 -3.33 2.27
C ALA A 260 -29.37 -1.87 2.71
N ALA A 261 -30.27 -0.95 2.35
CA ALA A 261 -30.19 0.46 2.72
C ALA A 261 -30.25 0.66 4.25
N ALA A 262 -31.06 -0.11 4.97
CA ALA A 262 -31.12 -0.03 6.44
C ALA A 262 -29.79 -0.45 7.08
N ARG A 263 -29.27 -1.64 6.75
CA ARG A 263 -28.00 -2.16 7.29
C ARG A 263 -26.81 -1.30 6.90
N LEU A 264 -26.76 -0.81 5.67
CA LEU A 264 -25.71 0.11 5.23
C LEU A 264 -25.79 1.47 5.95
N ARG A 265 -26.98 2.04 6.17
CA ARG A 265 -27.12 3.31 6.91
C ARG A 265 -26.67 3.16 8.37
N GLU A 266 -26.97 2.03 8.99
CA GLU A 266 -26.47 1.67 10.33
C GLU A 266 -24.93 1.54 10.33
N ALA A 267 -24.35 0.81 9.36
CA ALA A 267 -22.90 0.61 9.24
C ALA A 267 -22.14 1.93 9.03
N ASN A 268 -22.62 2.77 8.10
CA ASN A 268 -22.04 4.08 7.78
C ASN A 268 -22.05 5.03 9.00
N GLY A 269 -23.09 4.93 9.85
CA GLY A 269 -23.18 5.71 11.09
C GLY A 269 -22.24 5.26 12.22
N LEU A 270 -21.71 4.03 12.15
CA LEU A 270 -20.77 3.48 13.14
C LEU A 270 -19.30 3.68 12.76
N VAL A 271 -19.00 4.00 11.50
CA VAL A 271 -17.62 4.27 11.07
C VAL A 271 -17.16 5.63 11.59
N ASP A 272 -16.11 5.60 12.41
CA ASP A 272 -15.39 6.78 12.85
C ASP A 272 -14.97 7.67 11.66
N ARG A 273 -15.20 8.98 11.76
CA ARG A 273 -14.91 9.98 10.72
C ARG A 273 -13.91 11.05 11.19
N GLN A 274 -13.17 10.79 12.27
CA GLN A 274 -12.09 11.67 12.73
C GLN A 274 -11.10 12.03 11.62
N ASN A 275 -10.53 13.24 11.74
CA ASN A 275 -9.62 13.89 10.81
C ASN A 275 -10.20 14.24 9.42
N TRP A 276 -11.38 13.74 9.03
CA TRP A 276 -12.09 14.27 7.87
C TRP A 276 -12.68 15.66 8.14
N SER A 277 -12.65 16.55 7.15
CA SER A 277 -13.31 17.86 7.21
C SER A 277 -13.61 18.39 5.81
N ARG A 278 -14.89 18.52 5.48
CA ARG A 278 -15.40 19.14 4.23
C ARG A 278 -14.85 20.55 3.99
N LYS A 279 -14.56 21.29 5.07
CA LYS A 279 -13.95 22.63 5.05
C LYS A 279 -12.47 22.57 4.66
N ASN A 280 -11.72 21.61 5.19
CA ASN A 280 -10.31 21.43 4.85
C ASN A 280 -10.15 20.83 3.44
N TRP A 281 -11.04 19.90 3.04
CA TRP A 281 -11.10 19.38 1.68
C TRP A 281 -11.34 20.48 0.63
N ARG A 282 -12.33 21.36 0.84
CA ARG A 282 -12.57 22.51 -0.06
C ARG A 282 -11.34 23.41 -0.15
N ARG A 283 -10.73 23.75 1.00
CA ARG A 283 -9.47 24.53 1.04
C ARG A 283 -8.32 23.86 0.27
N LEU A 284 -8.15 22.54 0.37
CA LEU A 284 -7.14 21.78 -0.38
C LEU A 284 -7.39 21.88 -1.89
N VAL A 285 -8.62 21.65 -2.34
CA VAL A 285 -9.03 21.79 -3.74
C VAL A 285 -8.81 23.22 -4.24
N ASP A 286 -9.24 24.22 -3.50
CA ASP A 286 -9.12 25.63 -3.88
C ASP A 286 -7.64 26.08 -3.94
N ALA A 287 -6.80 25.62 -3.01
CA ALA A 287 -5.36 25.87 -3.01
C ALA A 287 -4.65 25.22 -4.22
N ARG A 288 -5.03 23.99 -4.61
CA ARG A 288 -4.50 23.32 -5.81
C ARG A 288 -4.98 23.97 -7.11
N LEU A 289 -6.23 24.45 -7.16
CA LEU A 289 -6.74 25.20 -8.31
C LEU A 289 -6.04 26.56 -8.49
N GLY A 290 -5.71 27.23 -7.38
CA GLY A 290 -4.94 28.49 -7.36
C GLY A 290 -3.42 28.32 -7.40
N ALA A 291 -2.89 27.10 -7.43
CA ALA A 291 -1.46 26.84 -7.46
C ALA A 291 -0.85 27.28 -8.81
N LYS A 292 0.35 27.86 -8.76
CA LYS A 292 1.15 28.06 -9.97
C LYS A 292 1.67 26.70 -10.45
N PRO A 293 1.67 26.42 -11.77
CA PRO A 293 2.30 25.21 -12.30
C PRO A 293 3.75 25.09 -11.83
N LEU A 294 4.14 23.88 -11.46
CA LEU A 294 5.54 23.54 -11.20
C LEU A 294 6.32 23.54 -12.54
N PRO A 295 7.62 23.88 -12.54
CA PRO A 295 8.43 23.77 -13.75
C PRO A 295 8.55 22.28 -14.14
N PRO A 296 8.26 21.90 -15.40
CA PRO A 296 8.46 20.54 -15.86
C PRO A 296 9.95 20.22 -15.97
N ARG A 297 10.29 18.98 -15.61
CA ARG A 297 11.59 18.34 -15.87
C ARG A 297 11.80 18.13 -17.38
N ALA A 298 13.03 17.87 -17.81
CA ALA A 298 13.29 17.37 -19.17
C ALA A 298 13.32 15.82 -19.15
N PRO A 299 12.41 15.12 -19.83
CA PRO A 299 12.43 13.66 -19.90
C PRO A 299 13.57 13.17 -20.81
N ALA A 300 14.13 12.00 -20.50
CA ALA A 300 15.05 11.30 -21.40
C ALA A 300 14.28 10.63 -22.56
N GLU A 301 14.95 10.41 -23.71
CA GLU A 301 14.31 9.86 -24.92
C GLU A 301 13.79 8.43 -24.70
N ASP A 302 14.63 7.57 -24.12
CA ASP A 302 14.33 6.18 -23.75
C ASP A 302 13.69 6.03 -22.35
N GLU A 303 13.05 7.09 -21.85
CA GLU A 303 12.32 7.01 -20.60
C GLU A 303 11.00 6.23 -20.77
N CYS A 304 10.60 5.54 -19.69
CA CYS A 304 9.28 4.92 -19.65
C CYS A 304 8.17 5.97 -19.48
N VAL A 305 6.95 5.59 -19.83
CA VAL A 305 5.79 6.47 -19.90
C VAL A 305 4.76 6.03 -18.87
N PRO A 306 4.64 6.74 -17.73
CA PRO A 306 3.56 6.51 -16.78
C PRO A 306 2.19 6.83 -17.38
N ILE A 307 1.20 6.01 -17.05
CA ILE A 307 -0.22 6.20 -17.36
C ILE A 307 -0.96 6.24 -16.02
N PHE A 308 -1.34 7.44 -15.59
CA PHE A 308 -2.05 7.67 -14.33
C PHE A 308 -3.56 7.55 -14.54
N ILE A 309 -4.18 6.49 -14.01
CA ILE A 309 -5.63 6.27 -14.12
C ILE A 309 -6.32 6.79 -12.85
N VAL A 310 -6.99 7.94 -12.99
CA VAL A 310 -7.46 8.77 -11.88
C VAL A 310 -8.96 9.02 -11.93
N GLY A 311 -9.55 9.45 -10.82
CA GLY A 311 -10.94 9.88 -10.74
C GLY A 311 -11.54 9.66 -9.35
N ALA A 312 -12.86 9.81 -9.25
CA ALA A 312 -13.56 9.40 -8.04
C ALA A 312 -13.39 7.87 -7.83
N PRO A 313 -13.23 7.38 -6.58
CA PRO A 313 -13.30 5.96 -6.32
C PRO A 313 -14.59 5.36 -6.89
N ARG A 314 -14.52 4.13 -7.41
CA ARG A 314 -15.68 3.41 -7.96
C ARG A 314 -16.27 4.03 -9.25
N SER A 315 -15.58 4.99 -9.88
CA SER A 315 -15.93 5.55 -11.20
C SER A 315 -15.52 4.69 -12.41
N GLY A 316 -14.94 3.51 -12.19
CA GLY A 316 -14.48 2.61 -13.25
C GLY A 316 -12.96 2.53 -13.44
N THR A 317 -12.17 3.30 -12.68
CA THR A 317 -10.69 3.30 -12.72
C THR A 317 -10.06 1.91 -12.77
N THR A 318 -10.48 0.99 -11.88
CA THR A 318 -9.96 -0.38 -11.87
C THR A 318 -10.25 -1.12 -13.17
N LEU A 319 -11.46 -0.99 -13.74
CA LEU A 319 -11.79 -1.65 -15.00
C LEU A 319 -10.97 -1.10 -16.18
N ALA A 320 -10.73 0.22 -16.21
CA ALA A 320 -9.85 0.82 -17.22
C ALA A 320 -8.41 0.30 -17.12
N ALA A 321 -7.89 0.10 -15.90
CA ALA A 321 -6.56 -0.48 -15.66
C ALA A 321 -6.49 -1.97 -16.05
N GLU A 322 -7.47 -2.79 -15.67
CA GLU A 322 -7.54 -4.21 -16.04
C GLU A 322 -7.73 -4.42 -17.54
N LEU A 323 -8.35 -3.46 -18.23
CA LEU A 323 -8.51 -3.51 -19.68
C LEU A 323 -7.23 -3.07 -20.41
N LEU A 324 -6.63 -1.93 -20.04
CA LEU A 324 -5.36 -1.47 -20.64
C LEU A 324 -4.19 -2.43 -20.37
N GLY A 325 -4.10 -2.97 -19.15
CA GLY A 325 -3.08 -3.96 -18.75
C GLY A 325 -3.19 -5.33 -19.44
N ARG A 326 -4.08 -5.48 -20.44
CA ARG A 326 -4.12 -6.68 -21.28
C ARG A 326 -3.06 -6.67 -22.37
N SER A 327 -2.60 -5.52 -22.85
CA SER A 327 -1.46 -5.49 -23.78
C SER A 327 -0.17 -5.95 -23.11
N SER A 328 0.66 -6.74 -23.79
CA SER A 328 2.00 -7.08 -23.32
C SER A 328 2.90 -5.85 -23.15
N GLN A 329 2.61 -4.77 -23.89
CA GLN A 329 3.38 -3.52 -23.85
C GLN A 329 3.06 -2.63 -22.62
N ILE A 330 2.01 -2.94 -21.85
CA ILE A 330 1.55 -2.14 -20.69
C ILE A 330 1.65 -2.98 -19.40
N ARG A 331 2.54 -2.60 -18.47
CA ARG A 331 2.60 -3.21 -17.13
C ARG A 331 1.69 -2.44 -16.17
N ASN A 332 0.61 -3.08 -15.72
CA ASN A 332 -0.25 -2.54 -14.66
C ASN A 332 0.41 -2.78 -13.28
N ARG A 333 0.71 -1.69 -12.56
CA ARG A 333 1.33 -1.72 -11.22
C ARG A 333 0.29 -1.67 -10.08
N GLY A 334 -0.99 -1.56 -10.40
CA GLY A 334 -2.09 -1.60 -9.44
C GLY A 334 -2.40 -0.23 -8.85
N GLU A 335 -2.45 -0.15 -7.53
CA GLU A 335 -2.74 1.06 -6.74
C GLU A 335 -1.46 1.39 -5.96
N LEU A 336 -0.79 2.50 -6.31
CA LEU A 336 0.46 2.95 -5.68
C LEU A 336 0.21 4.12 -4.71
N ASP A 337 1.01 4.21 -3.66
CA ASP A 337 0.98 5.24 -2.61
C ASP A 337 2.17 6.22 -2.69
N TRP A 338 3.12 5.96 -3.60
CA TRP A 338 4.37 6.70 -3.73
C TRP A 338 4.16 8.19 -4.06
N LEU A 339 3.17 8.52 -4.90
CA LEU A 339 2.95 9.90 -5.35
C LEU A 339 2.40 10.82 -4.23
N PRO A 340 1.42 10.41 -3.41
CA PRO A 340 1.10 11.07 -2.15
C PRO A 340 2.33 11.27 -1.24
N HIS A 341 3.14 10.24 -1.03
CA HIS A 341 4.33 10.30 -0.18
C HIS A 341 5.37 11.31 -0.69
N TYR A 342 5.70 11.28 -1.98
CA TYR A 342 6.62 12.27 -2.58
C TYR A 342 6.07 13.70 -2.55
N ALA A 343 4.75 13.88 -2.67
CA ALA A 343 4.12 15.19 -2.54
C ALA A 343 4.23 15.75 -1.11
N GLU A 344 4.13 14.90 -0.08
CA GLU A 344 4.37 15.29 1.31
C GLU A 344 5.85 15.65 1.54
N GLN A 345 6.80 14.81 1.09
CA GLN A 345 8.23 15.11 1.17
C GLN A 345 8.59 16.47 0.53
N ILE A 346 8.05 16.74 -0.66
CA ILE A 346 8.27 18.02 -1.36
C ILE A 346 7.66 19.19 -0.56
N ALA A 347 6.46 19.04 -0.01
CA ALA A 347 5.81 20.09 0.78
C ALA A 347 6.57 20.40 2.08
N VAL A 348 7.15 19.40 2.74
CA VAL A 348 8.00 19.57 3.93
C VAL A 348 9.35 20.20 3.57
N ALA A 349 9.95 19.84 2.42
CA ALA A 349 11.17 20.45 1.90
C ALA A 349 10.97 21.89 1.38
N GLY A 350 9.73 22.35 1.19
CA GLY A 350 9.38 23.72 0.82
C GLY A 350 9.08 23.89 -0.68
N LYS A 351 9.93 24.63 -1.40
CA LYS A 351 9.77 24.82 -2.85
C LYS A 351 10.55 23.74 -3.59
N PRO A 352 9.92 22.93 -4.47
CA PRO A 352 10.67 22.00 -5.31
C PRO A 352 11.62 22.75 -6.25
N THR A 353 12.80 22.18 -6.44
CA THR A 353 13.81 22.62 -7.42
C THR A 353 13.87 21.61 -8.57
N PRO A 354 14.45 21.94 -9.73
CA PRO A 354 14.60 20.98 -10.83
C PRO A 354 15.31 19.70 -10.38
N GLU A 355 16.32 19.81 -9.52
CA GLU A 355 17.12 18.69 -9.02
C GLU A 355 16.36 17.84 -8.00
N SER A 356 15.40 18.41 -7.25
CA SER A 356 14.53 17.63 -6.36
C SER A 356 13.42 16.90 -7.13
N LEU A 357 12.88 17.54 -8.18
CA LEU A 357 11.93 16.90 -9.11
C LEU A 357 12.62 15.78 -9.91
N GLU A 358 13.85 15.97 -10.37
CA GLU A 358 14.65 14.94 -11.06
C GLU A 358 14.88 13.73 -10.16
N ARG A 359 15.33 13.94 -8.92
CA ARG A 359 15.56 12.85 -7.96
C ARG A 359 14.29 12.04 -7.66
N VAL A 360 13.15 12.71 -7.51
CA VAL A 360 11.85 12.06 -7.28
C VAL A 360 11.38 11.31 -8.53
N ALA A 361 11.57 11.90 -9.72
CA ALA A 361 11.21 11.25 -10.98
C ALA A 361 12.02 9.96 -11.20
N GLN A 362 13.34 10.00 -11.06
CA GLN A 362 14.18 8.80 -11.23
C GLN A 362 13.90 7.72 -10.18
N ALA A 363 13.65 8.10 -8.92
CA ALA A 363 13.26 7.14 -7.89
C ALA A 363 11.92 6.43 -8.22
N TYR A 364 10.93 7.18 -8.70
CA TYR A 364 9.63 6.64 -9.10
C TYR A 364 9.72 5.76 -10.36
N LEU A 365 10.44 6.21 -11.40
CA LEU A 365 10.61 5.49 -12.67
C LEU A 365 11.46 4.23 -12.52
N GLY A 366 12.49 4.27 -11.66
CA GLY A 366 13.23 3.09 -11.24
C GLY A 366 12.30 2.05 -10.63
N LYS A 367 11.45 2.46 -9.69
CA LYS A 367 10.47 1.57 -9.03
C LYS A 367 9.39 1.02 -9.96
N LEU A 368 8.99 1.74 -11.00
CA LEU A 368 8.13 1.18 -12.04
C LEU A 368 8.83 0.05 -12.83
N ARG A 369 10.14 0.17 -13.08
CA ARG A 369 10.93 -0.70 -13.98
C ARG A 369 11.42 -2.03 -13.38
N GLN A 370 11.33 -2.24 -12.06
CA GLN A 370 12.01 -3.35 -11.34
C GLN A 370 11.41 -4.77 -11.52
N GLU A 371 10.88 -5.10 -12.70
CA GLU A 371 10.52 -6.48 -13.09
C GLU A 371 11.00 -6.78 -14.50
N GLU A 372 11.16 -8.07 -14.82
CA GLU A 372 11.61 -8.52 -16.14
C GLU A 372 10.62 -8.13 -17.26
N GLY A 373 11.18 -7.70 -18.40
CA GLY A 373 10.49 -7.34 -19.63
C GLY A 373 10.65 -5.87 -20.03
N GLU A 374 11.16 -5.63 -21.24
CA GLU A 374 11.31 -4.28 -21.82
C GLU A 374 9.96 -3.70 -22.26
N VAL A 375 9.21 -3.16 -21.30
CA VAL A 375 7.94 -2.47 -21.54
C VAL A 375 8.09 -0.96 -21.34
N ARG A 376 7.54 -0.16 -22.27
CA ARG A 376 7.64 1.31 -22.18
C ARG A 376 6.55 1.92 -21.31
N TRP A 377 5.35 1.32 -21.27
CA TRP A 377 4.18 1.92 -20.61
C TRP A 377 3.86 1.24 -19.28
N PHE A 378 3.64 2.05 -18.25
CA PHE A 378 3.34 1.57 -16.89
C PHE A 378 2.08 2.25 -16.35
N VAL A 379 1.07 1.48 -15.97
CA VAL A 379 -0.16 2.02 -15.35
C VAL A 379 0.03 2.12 -13.84
N ASP A 380 -0.07 3.35 -13.31
CA ASP A 380 -0.44 3.60 -11.92
C ASP A 380 -1.92 3.98 -11.87
N LYS A 381 -2.74 3.10 -11.32
CA LYS A 381 -4.16 3.37 -11.08
C LYS A 381 -4.36 3.64 -9.60
N GLN A 382 -4.22 4.88 -9.19
CA GLN A 382 -4.60 5.35 -7.86
C GLN A 382 -5.67 6.43 -8.04
N PRO A 383 -6.95 6.17 -7.70
CA PRO A 383 -8.05 7.11 -8.02
C PRO A 383 -7.77 8.53 -7.54
N LEU A 384 -7.27 8.68 -6.31
CA LEU A 384 -7.02 9.96 -5.66
C LEU A 384 -5.82 10.74 -6.22
N ASN A 385 -5.04 10.19 -7.17
CA ASN A 385 -3.96 10.91 -7.85
C ASN A 385 -4.46 12.13 -8.67
N PHE A 386 -5.77 12.33 -8.83
CA PHE A 386 -6.33 13.61 -9.31
C PHE A 386 -5.92 14.81 -8.43
N LEU A 387 -5.54 14.60 -7.17
CA LEU A 387 -5.01 15.62 -6.25
C LEU A 387 -3.56 16.05 -6.57
N HIS A 388 -2.86 15.30 -7.42
CA HIS A 388 -1.42 15.40 -7.65
C HIS A 388 -1.05 15.61 -9.14
N VAL A 389 -2.01 16.02 -9.98
CA VAL A 389 -1.82 16.22 -11.43
C VAL A 389 -0.80 17.32 -11.76
N ASP A 390 -0.67 18.30 -10.87
CA ASP A 390 0.38 19.32 -10.89
C ASP A 390 1.78 18.72 -10.73
N LEU A 391 1.95 17.78 -9.80
CA LEU A 391 3.20 17.05 -9.57
C LEU A 391 3.48 16.02 -10.67
N ILE A 392 2.48 15.27 -11.13
CA ILE A 392 2.60 14.29 -12.24
C ILE A 392 3.24 14.95 -13.46
N ARG A 393 2.73 16.11 -13.87
CA ARG A 393 3.20 16.84 -15.06
C ARG A 393 4.56 17.52 -14.84
N ALA A 394 4.96 17.74 -13.59
CA ALA A 394 6.29 18.27 -13.25
C ALA A 394 7.37 17.19 -13.38
N LEU A 395 7.09 15.99 -12.85
CA LEU A 395 8.00 14.84 -12.85
C LEU A 395 8.05 14.15 -14.22
N PHE A 396 6.90 14.00 -14.88
CA PHE A 396 6.71 13.17 -16.08
C PHE A 396 5.91 13.93 -17.16
N PRO A 397 6.51 14.88 -17.92
CA PRO A 397 5.80 15.64 -18.96
C PRO A 397 5.29 14.77 -20.12
N GLN A 398 5.83 13.57 -20.29
CA GLN A 398 5.40 12.56 -21.25
C GLN A 398 4.21 11.71 -20.78
N ALA A 399 3.90 11.71 -19.48
CA ALA A 399 2.89 10.84 -18.90
C ALA A 399 1.47 11.17 -19.36
N TRP A 400 0.63 10.13 -19.41
CA TRP A 400 -0.79 10.25 -19.72
C TRP A 400 -1.64 10.19 -18.45
N ILE A 401 -2.73 10.94 -18.42
CA ILE A 401 -3.68 10.94 -17.31
C ILE A 401 -5.06 10.55 -17.85
N VAL A 402 -5.54 9.37 -17.46
CA VAL A 402 -6.82 8.81 -17.89
C VAL A 402 -7.86 9.05 -16.79
N HIS A 403 -8.69 10.07 -16.98
CA HIS A 403 -9.75 10.44 -16.04
C HIS A 403 -10.99 9.56 -16.23
N CYS A 404 -11.24 8.65 -15.30
CA CYS A 404 -12.44 7.81 -15.29
C CYS A 404 -13.60 8.54 -14.59
N ARG A 405 -14.71 8.71 -15.33
CA ARG A 405 -15.98 9.29 -14.86
C ARG A 405 -17.11 8.28 -15.01
N ARG A 406 -18.13 8.46 -14.19
CA ARG A 406 -19.38 7.68 -14.14
C ARG A 406 -20.47 8.59 -13.59
N SER A 407 -21.74 8.28 -13.84
CA SER A 407 -22.88 9.03 -13.27
C SER A 407 -22.70 9.25 -11.75
N SER A 408 -22.89 10.49 -11.27
CA SER A 408 -22.62 10.85 -9.87
C SER A 408 -23.47 10.05 -8.87
N ARG A 409 -24.73 9.73 -9.21
CA ARG A 409 -25.63 8.93 -8.35
C ARG A 409 -25.14 7.50 -8.17
N ASP A 410 -24.81 6.82 -9.26
CA ASP A 410 -24.26 5.46 -9.22
C ASP A 410 -22.89 5.42 -8.53
N THR A 411 -22.07 6.46 -8.74
CA THR A 411 -20.76 6.59 -8.08
C THR A 411 -20.95 6.77 -6.57
N ALA A 412 -21.84 7.66 -6.13
CA ALA A 412 -22.12 7.90 -4.72
C ALA A 412 -22.65 6.65 -4.00
N LEU A 413 -23.63 5.94 -4.58
CA LEU A 413 -24.08 4.65 -4.05
C LEU A 413 -22.94 3.62 -4.03
N SER A 414 -22.12 3.55 -5.08
CA SER A 414 -21.01 2.59 -5.17
C SER A 414 -19.86 2.88 -4.20
N ILE A 415 -19.79 4.09 -3.63
CA ILE A 415 -18.88 4.48 -2.54
C ILE A 415 -19.53 4.16 -1.19
N TRP A 416 -20.74 4.65 -0.93
CA TRP A 416 -21.47 4.51 0.35
C TRP A 416 -21.81 3.04 0.72
N THR A 417 -21.86 2.15 -0.27
CA THR A 417 -22.05 0.70 -0.08
C THR A 417 -20.78 -0.05 0.35
N GLN A 418 -19.64 0.62 0.57
CA GLN A 418 -18.34 -0.02 0.75
C GLN A 418 -17.69 0.30 2.11
N HIS A 419 -17.13 -0.72 2.75
CA HIS A 419 -16.28 -0.55 3.92
C HIS A 419 -14.82 -0.36 3.48
N PHE A 420 -14.34 0.88 3.43
CA PHE A 420 -12.96 1.24 3.10
C PHE A 420 -12.06 1.22 4.35
N GLY A 421 -10.96 0.46 4.29
CA GLY A 421 -9.99 0.38 5.39
C GLY A 421 -9.06 1.59 5.57
N SER A 422 -8.80 2.37 4.51
CA SER A 422 -7.92 3.54 4.55
C SER A 422 -8.59 4.78 5.15
N THR A 423 -7.80 5.61 5.85
CA THR A 423 -8.16 6.94 6.36
C THR A 423 -8.43 7.96 5.25
N GLU A 424 -7.93 7.76 4.03
CA GLU A 424 -8.18 8.63 2.89
C GLU A 424 -9.66 8.65 2.47
N TYR A 425 -10.35 7.52 2.68
CA TYR A 425 -11.75 7.31 2.28
C TYR A 425 -12.75 7.60 3.40
N ARG A 426 -12.38 8.34 4.46
CA ARG A 426 -13.31 8.70 5.56
C ARG A 426 -14.48 9.58 5.13
N PHE A 427 -14.42 10.17 3.93
CA PHE A 427 -15.55 10.86 3.28
C PHE A 427 -16.62 9.91 2.73
N ALA A 428 -16.32 8.62 2.54
CA ALA A 428 -17.20 7.66 1.88
C ALA A 428 -18.51 7.39 2.62
N TYR A 429 -18.58 7.78 3.89
CA TYR A 429 -19.65 7.42 4.81
C TYR A 429 -20.75 8.49 4.97
N ASP A 430 -20.75 9.51 4.10
CA ASP A 430 -21.66 10.66 4.16
C ASP A 430 -21.88 11.26 2.77
N PHE A 431 -23.13 11.35 2.32
CA PHE A 431 -23.45 11.78 0.95
C PHE A 431 -23.01 13.22 0.63
N ASP A 432 -23.00 14.13 1.61
CA ASP A 432 -22.56 15.51 1.35
C ASP A 432 -21.02 15.63 1.34
N ASP A 433 -20.32 14.71 2.00
CA ASP A 433 -18.87 14.56 1.90
C ASP A 433 -18.45 13.91 0.57
N ILE A 434 -19.14 12.84 0.16
CA ILE A 434 -19.01 12.25 -1.19
C ILE A 434 -19.22 13.35 -2.24
N ALA A 435 -20.30 14.13 -2.15
CA ALA A 435 -20.58 15.22 -3.09
C ALA A 435 -19.45 16.26 -3.14
N ALA A 436 -18.85 16.61 -1.99
CA ALA A 436 -17.70 17.50 -1.95
C ALA A 436 -16.44 16.91 -2.62
N VAL A 437 -16.22 15.59 -2.53
CA VAL A 437 -15.13 14.90 -3.23
C VAL A 437 -15.38 14.80 -4.73
N LEU A 438 -16.58 14.41 -5.17
CA LEU A 438 -16.95 14.37 -6.60
C LEU A 438 -16.81 15.76 -7.24
N GLN A 439 -17.33 16.81 -6.58
CA GLN A 439 -17.17 18.20 -7.03
C GLN A 439 -15.69 18.62 -7.06
N GLY A 440 -14.90 18.25 -6.05
CA GLY A 440 -13.47 18.53 -6.00
C GLY A 440 -12.70 17.90 -7.15
N CYS A 441 -12.89 16.60 -7.38
CA CYS A 441 -12.33 15.85 -8.49
C CYS A 441 -12.71 16.49 -9.85
N SER A 442 -14.00 16.80 -10.05
CA SER A 442 -14.46 17.40 -11.31
C SER A 442 -13.86 18.79 -11.56
N ARG A 443 -13.67 19.62 -10.52
CA ARG A 443 -13.02 20.94 -10.65
C ARG A 443 -11.53 20.81 -11.01
N LEU A 444 -10.80 19.94 -10.30
CA LEU A 444 -9.37 19.71 -10.53
C LEU A 444 -9.12 19.14 -11.93
N MET A 445 -9.89 18.14 -12.35
CA MET A 445 -9.75 17.53 -13.67
C MET A 445 -10.25 18.42 -14.81
N ALA A 446 -11.18 19.35 -14.56
CA ALA A 446 -11.54 20.38 -15.53
C ALA A 446 -10.36 21.36 -15.78
N LYS A 447 -9.69 21.85 -14.72
CA LYS A 447 -8.46 22.64 -14.86
C LYS A 447 -7.35 21.85 -15.56
N ALA A 448 -7.12 20.60 -15.16
CA ALA A 448 -6.06 19.77 -15.73
C ALA A 448 -6.13 19.61 -17.25
N LYS A 449 -7.34 19.57 -17.82
CA LYS A 449 -7.59 19.52 -19.28
C LYS A 449 -7.37 20.85 -19.99
N GLN A 450 -7.46 21.97 -19.29
CA GLN A 450 -7.35 23.34 -19.85
C GLN A 450 -5.91 23.87 -19.83
N ASP A 451 -5.03 23.32 -18.99
CA ASP A 451 -3.64 23.72 -18.93
C ASP A 451 -2.89 23.34 -20.24
N ALA A 452 -1.96 24.20 -20.68
CA ALA A 452 -1.18 23.96 -21.90
C ALA A 452 -0.41 22.62 -21.85
N GLY A 453 -0.45 21.86 -22.95
CA GLY A 453 0.19 20.54 -23.05
C GLY A 453 -0.49 19.43 -22.24
N ALA A 454 -1.78 19.55 -21.93
CA ALA A 454 -2.53 18.53 -21.18
C ALA A 454 -2.66 17.18 -21.92
N ARG A 455 -1.91 16.17 -21.47
CA ARG A 455 -2.06 14.75 -21.84
C ARG A 455 -3.19 14.08 -21.03
N VAL A 456 -4.41 14.62 -21.11
CA VAL A 456 -5.56 14.18 -20.28
C VAL A 456 -6.68 13.60 -21.14
N LEU A 457 -6.94 12.30 -20.98
CA LEU A 457 -8.02 11.56 -21.65
C LEU A 457 -9.22 11.40 -20.70
N GLU A 458 -10.44 11.33 -21.21
CA GLU A 458 -11.66 11.04 -20.42
C GLU A 458 -12.25 9.70 -20.83
N VAL A 459 -12.50 8.84 -19.83
CA VAL A 459 -13.21 7.57 -19.97
C VAL A 459 -14.53 7.67 -19.23
N ARG A 460 -15.65 7.50 -19.94
CA ARG A 460 -16.96 7.33 -19.31
C ARG A 460 -17.22 5.86 -19.08
N TYR A 461 -17.47 5.47 -17.83
CA TYR A 461 -17.76 4.10 -17.40
C TYR A 461 -18.90 3.48 -18.21
N GLU A 462 -19.95 4.26 -18.48
CA GLU A 462 -21.13 3.86 -19.21
C GLU A 462 -20.80 3.41 -20.64
N GLU A 463 -19.85 4.05 -21.32
CA GLU A 463 -19.36 3.59 -22.62
C GLU A 463 -18.31 2.47 -22.48
N LEU A 464 -17.43 2.54 -21.46
CA LEU A 464 -16.43 1.49 -21.18
C LEU A 464 -17.08 0.12 -20.97
N VAL A 465 -18.24 0.03 -20.31
CA VAL A 465 -18.95 -1.25 -20.12
C VAL A 465 -19.87 -1.65 -21.28
N ARG A 466 -20.18 -0.74 -22.21
CA ARG A 466 -20.95 -1.02 -23.42
C ARG A 466 -20.08 -1.43 -24.60
N ARG A 467 -18.90 -0.82 -24.72
CA ARG A 467 -17.98 -0.90 -25.86
C ARG A 467 -16.52 -1.00 -25.38
N PRO A 468 -16.17 -1.98 -24.52
CA PRO A 468 -14.86 -2.02 -23.86
C PRO A 468 -13.70 -1.99 -24.85
N GLN A 469 -13.75 -2.77 -25.93
CA GLN A 469 -12.67 -2.81 -26.93
C GLN A 469 -12.47 -1.43 -27.58
N ALA A 470 -13.50 -0.83 -28.18
CA ALA A 470 -13.39 0.46 -28.87
C ALA A 470 -12.93 1.62 -27.96
N VAL A 471 -13.22 1.56 -26.66
CA VAL A 471 -12.70 2.55 -25.68
C VAL A 471 -11.22 2.28 -25.37
N VAL A 472 -10.79 1.02 -25.31
CA VAL A 472 -9.39 0.63 -25.10
C VAL A 472 -8.54 0.92 -26.32
N ASP A 473 -9.03 0.64 -27.52
CA ASP A 473 -8.37 0.94 -28.79
C ASP A 473 -8.11 2.46 -28.88
N ALA A 474 -9.14 3.29 -28.65
CA ALA A 474 -9.02 4.74 -28.68
C ALA A 474 -8.09 5.31 -27.58
N LEU A 475 -7.93 4.61 -26.45
CA LEU A 475 -6.93 4.96 -25.44
C LEU A 475 -5.52 4.57 -25.89
N ALA A 476 -5.34 3.38 -26.47
CA ALA A 476 -4.06 2.88 -26.97
C ALA A 476 -3.52 3.75 -28.12
N ASP A 477 -4.37 4.09 -29.09
CA ASP A 477 -4.08 5.02 -30.20
C ASP A 477 -3.64 6.39 -29.67
N ALA A 478 -4.42 6.97 -28.75
CA ALA A 478 -4.11 8.28 -28.18
C ALA A 478 -2.83 8.28 -27.34
N ILE A 479 -2.55 7.18 -26.61
CA ILE A 479 -1.33 7.02 -25.81
C ILE A 479 -0.09 6.76 -26.68
N GLY A 480 -0.28 6.21 -27.89
CA GLY A 480 0.77 5.87 -28.84
C GLY A 480 1.33 4.45 -28.66
N VAL A 481 0.49 3.49 -28.28
CA VAL A 481 0.89 2.08 -28.07
C VAL A 481 0.90 1.34 -29.43
N PRO A 482 2.03 0.84 -29.94
CA PRO A 482 2.18 0.38 -31.34
C PRO A 482 1.26 -0.76 -31.80
N CYS A 483 0.75 -1.56 -30.87
CA CYS A 483 -0.17 -2.67 -31.14
C CYS A 483 -0.87 -3.05 -29.83
N PHE A 484 -2.19 -2.96 -29.77
CA PHE A 484 -2.95 -3.39 -28.59
C PHE A 484 -3.28 -4.88 -28.66
N ASP A 485 -2.39 -5.71 -28.11
CA ASP A 485 -2.47 -7.16 -28.14
C ASP A 485 -3.28 -7.73 -26.97
N CYS A 486 -4.48 -8.25 -27.25
CA CYS A 486 -5.28 -8.99 -26.26
C CYS A 486 -4.73 -10.42 -26.02
N GLY A 487 -3.54 -10.54 -25.42
CA GLY A 487 -3.00 -11.82 -24.94
C GLY A 487 -3.88 -12.45 -23.84
N THR A 488 -3.59 -13.67 -23.37
CA THR A 488 -4.55 -14.37 -22.48
C THR A 488 -4.75 -13.66 -21.13
N PRO A 489 -5.92 -13.78 -20.47
CA PRO A 489 -6.17 -13.19 -19.16
C PRO A 489 -5.44 -13.88 -17.99
N GLU A 490 -4.71 -14.96 -18.24
CA GLU A 490 -4.04 -15.76 -17.20
C GLU A 490 -2.57 -15.42 -17.04
N GLU A 491 -1.86 -15.18 -18.15
CA GLU A 491 -0.43 -14.83 -18.14
C GLU A 491 -0.13 -13.47 -17.49
N ARG A 492 -1.13 -12.58 -17.33
CA ARG A 492 -0.97 -11.20 -16.81
C ARG A 492 -1.85 -10.90 -15.57
N ARG A 493 -2.19 -11.92 -14.78
CA ARG A 493 -2.90 -11.75 -13.50
C ARG A 493 -1.98 -11.13 -12.43
N HIS A 494 -2.18 -9.85 -12.12
CA HIS A 494 -1.57 -9.17 -10.97
C HIS A 494 -2.56 -9.04 -9.79
N ALA A 495 -2.09 -8.54 -8.64
CA ALA A 495 -2.91 -8.39 -7.43
C ALA A 495 -3.74 -7.08 -7.43
N ILE A 496 -5.07 -7.20 -7.36
CA ILE A 496 -5.99 -6.06 -7.39
C ILE A 496 -6.37 -5.68 -5.95
N GLY A 497 -5.66 -4.72 -5.36
CA GLY A 497 -5.80 -4.29 -3.96
C GLY A 497 -7.06 -3.47 -3.61
N THR A 498 -8.11 -3.49 -4.44
CA THR A 498 -9.16 -2.46 -4.44
C THR A 498 -10.53 -2.97 -3.96
N ALA A 499 -11.40 -2.06 -3.51
CA ALA A 499 -12.83 -2.36 -3.26
C ALA A 499 -13.62 -2.80 -4.53
N SER A 500 -12.98 -2.84 -5.69
CA SER A 500 -13.54 -3.37 -6.94
C SER A 500 -13.03 -4.78 -7.29
N VAL A 501 -12.19 -5.40 -6.46
CA VAL A 501 -11.45 -6.66 -6.75
C VAL A 501 -12.30 -7.76 -7.38
N TRP A 502 -13.37 -8.20 -6.72
CA TRP A 502 -14.23 -9.27 -7.24
C TRP A 502 -14.90 -8.87 -8.56
N GLN A 503 -15.37 -7.61 -8.66
CA GLN A 503 -16.06 -7.08 -9.82
C GLN A 503 -15.15 -6.94 -11.05
N ALA A 504 -13.88 -6.58 -10.85
CA ALA A 504 -12.89 -6.40 -11.90
C ALA A 504 -12.47 -7.72 -12.56
N ARG A 505 -12.62 -8.84 -11.84
CA ARG A 505 -12.39 -10.20 -12.37
C ARG A 505 -13.64 -10.85 -12.99
N GLN A 506 -14.78 -10.15 -13.04
CA GLN A 506 -15.98 -10.63 -13.75
C GLN A 506 -15.95 -10.24 -15.24
N PRO A 507 -16.72 -10.94 -16.11
CA PRO A 507 -17.07 -10.43 -17.43
C PRO A 507 -17.68 -9.02 -17.33
N VAL A 508 -17.38 -8.15 -18.29
CA VAL A 508 -17.85 -6.76 -18.31
C VAL A 508 -19.38 -6.71 -18.35
N TYR A 509 -20.01 -5.93 -17.46
CA TYR A 509 -21.47 -5.89 -17.32
C TYR A 509 -22.03 -4.47 -17.19
N THR A 510 -23.24 -4.27 -17.73
CA THR A 510 -23.97 -3.00 -17.69
C THR A 510 -24.86 -2.82 -16.45
N ARG A 511 -25.11 -3.87 -15.66
CA ARG A 511 -26.03 -3.86 -14.47
C ARG A 511 -25.65 -2.89 -13.33
N ALA A 512 -24.52 -2.20 -13.43
CA ALA A 512 -24.10 -1.14 -12.51
C ALA A 512 -24.44 0.28 -13.01
N ILE A 513 -24.99 0.43 -14.21
CA ILE A 513 -25.55 1.67 -14.74
C ILE A 513 -27.00 1.77 -14.25
N GLY A 514 -27.36 2.86 -13.61
CA GLY A 514 -28.70 3.13 -13.11
C GLY A 514 -29.10 2.34 -11.86
N ARG A 515 -28.17 1.63 -11.20
CA ARG A 515 -28.44 0.86 -9.96
C ARG A 515 -28.98 1.77 -8.85
N TRP A 516 -28.58 3.05 -8.84
CA TRP A 516 -29.13 4.06 -7.92
C TRP A 516 -30.66 4.13 -7.91
N ARG A 517 -31.34 3.81 -9.03
CA ARG A 517 -32.82 3.87 -9.13
C ARG A 517 -33.51 2.88 -8.19
N ALA A 518 -32.93 1.71 -7.97
CA ALA A 518 -33.46 0.71 -7.05
C ALA A 518 -33.28 1.09 -5.55
N TYR A 519 -32.43 2.09 -5.27
CA TYR A 519 -32.21 2.64 -3.94
C TYR A 519 -32.92 3.99 -3.71
N ALA A 520 -33.52 4.61 -4.73
CA ALA A 520 -33.98 6.00 -4.67
C ALA A 520 -35.06 6.26 -3.61
N GLU A 521 -35.90 5.25 -3.31
CA GLU A 521 -36.91 5.30 -2.25
C GLU A 521 -36.30 5.23 -0.84
N PHE A 522 -35.31 4.35 -0.65
CA PHE A 522 -34.71 4.06 0.66
C PHE A 522 -33.52 4.96 1.00
N VAL A 523 -32.94 5.61 -0.01
CA VAL A 523 -31.78 6.51 0.07
C VAL A 523 -32.04 7.77 -0.79
N PRO A 524 -33.02 8.61 -0.39
CA PRO A 524 -33.35 9.85 -1.12
C PRO A 524 -32.18 10.85 -1.17
N GLU A 525 -31.16 10.70 -0.34
CA GLU A 525 -29.91 11.45 -0.39
C GLU A 525 -29.20 11.36 -1.76
N LEU A 526 -29.44 10.28 -2.52
CA LEU A 526 -28.94 10.12 -3.90
C LEU A 526 -29.51 11.17 -4.87
N MET A 527 -30.69 11.73 -4.59
CA MET A 527 -31.32 12.76 -5.43
C MET A 527 -30.62 14.13 -5.32
N LYS A 528 -29.69 14.30 -4.35
CA LYS A 528 -28.80 15.49 -4.27
C LYS A 528 -27.77 15.56 -5.41
N PHE A 529 -27.48 14.43 -6.06
CA PHE A 529 -26.50 14.34 -7.13
C PHE A 529 -27.18 14.53 -8.50
N ALA A 530 -26.46 15.13 -9.44
CA ALA A 530 -26.93 15.35 -10.80
C ALA A 530 -27.06 14.04 -11.61
N ASP A 531 -27.81 14.10 -12.72
CA ASP A 531 -27.81 13.08 -13.79
C ASP A 531 -26.75 13.51 -14.82
N ASP A 532 -25.61 12.82 -14.86
CA ASP A 532 -24.37 13.17 -15.61
C ASP A 532 -23.95 12.13 -16.68
#